data_AF-A0A2G8KRL1-F1
#
_entry.id   AF-A0A2G8KRL1-F1
#
_cell.length_a   1.000
_cell.length_b   1.000
_cell.length_c   1.000
_cell.angle_alpha   90.00
_cell.angle_beta   90.00
_cell.angle_gamma   90.00
#
_symmetry.space_group_name_H-M   'P 1'
#
loop_
_entity.id
_entity.type
_entity.pdbx_description
1 polymer ?
#
loop_
_entity_poly.entity_id
_entity_poly.type
_entity_poly.pdbx_seq_one_letter_code
_entity_poly.pdbx_strand_id
1 'polypeptide(L)'
;MASHSDLVEKAVKAVMEDLGKYAPEEYKKLNAERAKKEKIIQAARATATETLKLTNELRNQPKDIAARLSKHLSDERIQLIRRGLEIPTFRLEISKREDGKHWLELTREGKQFLPSRAISTAQDADWGSVMQLASILVEAILLVMSADGISVSPSESEMEQAVNEAAQAIRANSKLQKALDDFVTAWNSSESAYSKGKALFYLIKNSYSAGIMWTIIKSLCSSMAWYEWLETSAKVTAMIVLVLATDGVVLIAEIALIVLNAVDFARKIANINQLSEIKKTL
;
A
#
# COMPACT_ATOMS: atom_id res chain seq x y z
N MET A 1 29.95 5.28 -0.65
CA MET A 1 28.60 4.85 -1.10
C MET A 1 28.62 3.34 -1.17
N ALA A 2 27.58 2.64 -0.72
CA ALA A 2 27.49 1.19 -0.92
C ALA A 2 27.47 0.88 -2.44
N SER A 3 28.15 -0.18 -2.87
CA SER A 3 28.09 -0.59 -4.28
C SER A 3 26.69 -1.10 -4.63
N HIS A 4 26.33 -1.12 -5.93
CA HIS A 4 25.04 -1.67 -6.38
C HIS A 4 24.81 -3.11 -5.90
N SER A 5 25.86 -3.93 -5.89
CA SER A 5 25.82 -5.29 -5.38
C SER A 5 25.50 -5.33 -3.88
N ASP A 6 26.04 -4.39 -3.10
CA ASP A 6 25.80 -4.35 -1.64
C ASP A 6 24.35 -4.01 -1.31
N LEU A 7 23.69 -3.16 -2.10
CA LEU A 7 22.29 -2.79 -1.87
C LEU A 7 21.34 -3.94 -2.19
N VAL A 8 21.59 -4.67 -3.28
CA VAL A 8 20.79 -5.84 -3.66
C VAL A 8 20.92 -6.96 -2.62
N GLU A 9 22.14 -7.27 -2.17
CA GLU A 9 22.35 -8.30 -1.15
C GLU A 9 21.75 -7.90 0.21
N LYS A 10 21.80 -6.60 0.57
CA LYS A 10 21.08 -6.10 1.75
C LYS A 10 19.57 -6.29 1.64
N ALA A 11 18.98 -6.03 0.47
CA ALA A 11 17.56 -6.24 0.25
C ALA A 11 17.18 -7.72 0.39
N VAL A 12 17.94 -8.62 -0.24
CA VAL A 12 17.74 -10.08 -0.11
C VAL A 12 17.88 -10.54 1.34
N LYS A 13 18.87 -10.04 2.07
CA LYS A 13 19.06 -10.37 3.48
C LYS A 13 17.86 -9.93 4.33
N ALA A 14 17.40 -8.69 4.15
CA ALA A 14 16.26 -8.14 4.87
C ALA A 14 14.98 -8.94 4.58
N VAL A 15 14.77 -9.38 3.32
CA VAL A 15 13.66 -10.28 2.96
C VAL A 15 13.70 -11.56 3.80
N MET A 16 14.84 -12.22 3.93
CA MET A 16 14.94 -13.47 4.70
C MET A 16 14.72 -13.25 6.20
N GLU A 17 15.19 -12.13 6.74
CA GLU A 17 14.94 -11.73 8.14
C GLU A 17 13.44 -11.47 8.37
N ASP A 18 12.78 -10.74 7.48
CA ASP A 18 11.35 -10.44 7.56
C ASP A 18 10.49 -11.70 7.41
N LEU A 19 10.83 -12.61 6.49
CA LEU A 19 10.16 -13.91 6.37
C LEU A 19 10.23 -14.70 7.67
N GLY A 20 11.39 -14.72 8.33
CA GLY A 20 11.57 -15.39 9.62
C GLY A 20 10.77 -14.76 10.75
N LYS A 21 10.56 -13.43 10.69
CA LYS A 21 9.84 -12.67 11.71
C LYS A 21 8.31 -12.74 11.54
N TYR A 22 7.83 -12.57 10.31
CA TYR A 22 6.41 -12.38 10.02
C TYR A 22 5.71 -13.66 9.50
N ALA A 23 6.47 -14.66 9.08
CA ALA A 23 5.95 -15.95 8.60
C ALA A 23 6.77 -17.13 9.18
N PRO A 24 6.90 -17.25 10.52
CA PRO A 24 7.86 -18.18 11.12
C PRO A 24 7.60 -19.66 10.77
N GLU A 25 6.34 -20.07 10.64
CA GLU A 25 6.00 -21.45 10.29
C GLU A 25 6.26 -21.77 8.82
N GLU A 26 5.91 -20.86 7.91
CA GLU A 26 6.20 -20.98 6.50
C GLU A 26 7.71 -20.85 6.22
N TYR A 27 8.43 -20.03 6.99
CA TYR A 27 9.89 -19.90 6.94
C TYR A 27 10.60 -21.20 7.35
N LYS A 28 10.10 -21.90 8.38
CA LYS A 28 10.61 -23.25 8.74
C LYS A 28 10.44 -24.24 7.58
N LYS A 29 9.25 -24.27 6.94
CA LYS A 29 8.98 -25.11 5.75
C LYS A 29 9.92 -24.74 4.60
N LEU A 30 10.10 -23.45 4.35
CA LEU A 30 10.98 -22.94 3.30
C LEU A 30 12.43 -23.39 3.49
N ASN A 31 12.93 -23.41 4.73
CA ASN A 31 14.28 -23.89 5.04
C ASN A 31 14.46 -25.40 4.80
N ALA A 32 13.39 -26.19 4.89
CA ALA A 32 13.41 -27.61 4.52
C ALA A 32 13.32 -27.82 2.99
N GLU A 33 12.77 -26.87 2.24
CA GLU A 33 12.57 -26.94 0.79
C GLU A 33 13.54 -26.06 0.00
N ARG A 34 14.80 -26.52 -0.13
CA ARG A 34 15.92 -25.74 -0.72
C ARG A 34 15.60 -25.12 -2.09
N ALA A 35 14.92 -25.85 -2.98
CA ALA A 35 14.58 -25.35 -4.31
C ALA A 35 13.59 -24.16 -4.27
N LYS A 36 12.58 -24.21 -3.39
CA LYS A 36 11.64 -23.11 -3.20
C LYS A 36 12.31 -21.91 -2.56
N LYS A 37 13.19 -22.14 -1.57
CA LYS A 37 13.99 -21.08 -0.94
C LYS A 37 14.84 -20.33 -1.96
N GLU A 38 15.56 -21.07 -2.81
CA GLU A 38 16.40 -20.47 -3.85
C GLU A 38 15.56 -19.66 -4.84
N LYS A 39 14.39 -20.17 -5.25
CA LYS A 39 13.48 -19.44 -6.13
C LYS A 39 13.01 -18.10 -5.52
N ILE A 40 12.67 -18.08 -4.23
CA ILE A 40 12.27 -16.85 -3.52
C ILE A 40 13.45 -15.87 -3.43
N ILE A 41 14.65 -16.34 -3.13
CA ILE A 41 15.87 -15.51 -3.10
C ILE A 41 16.14 -14.89 -4.48
N GLN A 42 16.03 -15.69 -5.55
CA GLN A 42 16.23 -15.22 -6.92
C GLN A 42 15.16 -14.19 -7.33
N ALA A 43 13.90 -14.42 -6.96
CA ALA A 43 12.82 -13.47 -7.18
C ALA A 43 13.08 -12.12 -6.47
N ALA A 44 13.43 -12.15 -5.19
CA ALA A 44 13.78 -10.95 -4.42
C ALA A 44 14.99 -10.21 -5.02
N ARG A 45 16.04 -10.95 -5.42
CA ARG A 45 17.23 -10.39 -6.06
C ARG A 45 16.90 -9.73 -7.39
N ALA A 46 16.05 -10.36 -8.21
CA ALA A 46 15.62 -9.83 -9.50
C ALA A 46 14.86 -8.51 -9.32
N THR A 47 13.86 -8.48 -8.43
CA THR A 47 13.14 -7.25 -8.07
C THR A 47 14.09 -6.15 -7.60
N ALA A 48 14.96 -6.43 -6.61
CA ALA A 48 15.90 -5.43 -6.10
C ALA A 48 16.86 -4.91 -7.19
N THR A 49 17.28 -5.77 -8.11
CA THR A 49 18.15 -5.36 -9.23
C THR A 49 17.41 -4.45 -10.21
N GLU A 50 16.17 -4.79 -10.56
CA GLU A 50 15.33 -3.98 -11.44
C GLU A 50 14.99 -2.63 -10.81
N THR A 51 14.54 -2.61 -9.56
CA THR A 51 14.23 -1.37 -8.83
C THR A 51 15.46 -0.46 -8.75
N LEU A 52 16.67 -1.01 -8.61
CA LEU A 52 17.91 -0.23 -8.58
C LEU A 52 18.24 0.37 -9.95
N LYS A 53 18.03 -0.40 -11.01
CA LYS A 53 18.19 0.07 -12.39
C LYS A 53 17.25 1.24 -12.67
N LEU A 54 15.96 1.09 -12.36
CA LEU A 54 14.95 2.14 -12.54
C LEU A 54 15.27 3.39 -11.70
N THR A 55 15.72 3.19 -10.45
CA THR A 55 16.18 4.28 -9.58
C THR A 55 17.28 5.10 -10.25
N ASN A 56 18.25 4.45 -10.89
CA ASN A 56 19.34 5.18 -11.55
C ASN A 56 18.86 5.94 -12.80
N GLU A 57 17.93 5.36 -13.58
CA GLU A 57 17.32 6.03 -14.74
C GLU A 57 16.54 7.29 -14.31
N LEU A 58 15.88 7.24 -13.15
CA LEU A 58 14.98 8.30 -12.66
C LEU A 58 15.64 9.27 -11.66
N ARG A 59 16.90 9.04 -11.28
CA ARG A 59 17.62 9.79 -10.23
C ARG A 59 17.58 11.31 -10.41
N ASN A 60 17.65 11.76 -11.66
CA ASN A 60 17.68 13.18 -12.01
C ASN A 60 16.28 13.79 -12.26
N GLN A 61 15.21 13.09 -11.86
CA GLN A 61 13.82 13.51 -12.02
C GLN A 61 13.51 13.98 -13.45
N PRO A 62 13.69 13.10 -14.45
CA PRO A 62 13.45 13.45 -15.84
C PRO A 62 11.99 13.87 -16.04
N LYS A 63 11.75 14.85 -16.93
CA LYS A 63 10.38 15.29 -17.24
C LYS A 63 9.55 14.20 -17.92
N ASP A 64 10.20 13.27 -18.63
CA ASP A 64 9.59 12.20 -19.42
C ASP A 64 9.50 10.86 -18.67
N ILE A 65 9.11 10.86 -17.38
CA ILE A 65 9.05 9.67 -16.50
C ILE A 65 8.38 8.47 -17.19
N ALA A 66 7.23 8.65 -17.83
CA ALA A 66 6.52 7.57 -18.50
C ALA A 66 7.35 6.93 -19.63
N ALA A 67 8.00 7.74 -20.47
CA ALA A 67 8.85 7.25 -21.55
C ALA A 67 10.10 6.53 -21.02
N ARG A 68 10.62 6.96 -19.87
CA ARG A 68 11.75 6.33 -19.18
C ARG A 68 11.38 4.96 -18.63
N LEU A 69 10.23 4.85 -17.95
CA LEU A 69 9.73 3.59 -17.46
C LEU A 69 9.44 2.59 -18.60
N SER A 70 8.81 3.04 -19.70
CA SER A 70 8.51 2.18 -20.86
C SER A 70 9.75 1.60 -21.57
N LYS A 71 10.97 2.12 -21.33
CA LYS A 71 12.21 1.50 -21.83
C LYS A 71 12.63 0.25 -21.06
N HIS A 72 12.07 0.06 -19.88
CA HIS A 72 12.50 -0.96 -18.92
C HIS A 72 11.36 -1.88 -18.48
N LEU A 73 10.13 -1.36 -18.46
CA LEU A 73 8.94 -2.08 -18.05
C LEU A 73 8.10 -2.48 -19.27
N SER A 74 7.43 -3.63 -19.19
CA SER A 74 6.48 -4.06 -20.23
C SER A 74 5.23 -3.16 -20.25
N ASP A 75 4.51 -3.14 -21.37
CA ASP A 75 3.26 -2.38 -21.47
C ASP A 75 2.22 -2.86 -20.44
N GLU A 76 2.14 -4.17 -20.20
CA GLU A 76 1.30 -4.74 -19.16
C GLU A 76 1.64 -4.18 -17.77
N ARG A 77 2.94 -4.09 -17.46
CA ARG A 77 3.46 -3.50 -16.22
C ARG A 77 3.06 -2.04 -16.06
N ILE A 78 3.22 -1.25 -17.14
CA ILE A 78 2.82 0.16 -17.15
C ILE A 78 1.31 0.32 -16.94
N GLN A 79 0.49 -0.54 -17.56
CA GLN A 79 -0.96 -0.53 -17.35
C GLN A 79 -1.35 -0.96 -15.94
N LEU A 80 -0.59 -1.88 -15.32
CA LEU A 80 -0.82 -2.27 -13.94
C LEU A 80 -0.50 -1.11 -12.97
N ILE A 81 0.62 -0.41 -13.19
CA ILE A 81 0.96 0.81 -12.42
C ILE A 81 -0.14 1.86 -12.56
N ARG A 82 -0.58 2.14 -13.79
CA ARG A 82 -1.65 3.12 -14.08
C ARG A 82 -2.94 2.85 -13.30
N ARG A 83 -3.28 1.57 -13.16
CA ARG A 83 -4.49 1.10 -12.47
C ARG A 83 -4.28 0.84 -10.98
N GLY A 84 -3.07 1.04 -10.45
CA GLY A 84 -2.72 0.68 -9.06
C GLY A 84 -3.50 1.42 -7.98
N LEU A 85 -4.12 2.55 -8.30
CA LEU A 85 -5.04 3.32 -7.43
C LEU A 85 -6.48 3.38 -7.97
N GLU A 86 -6.80 2.57 -8.98
CA GLU A 86 -8.17 2.40 -9.50
C GLU A 86 -8.91 1.25 -8.81
N ILE A 87 -8.25 0.52 -7.90
CA ILE A 87 -8.85 -0.61 -7.18
C ILE A 87 -9.50 -0.09 -5.89
N PRO A 88 -10.84 0.08 -5.82
CA PRO A 88 -11.47 0.45 -4.58
C PRO A 88 -11.51 -0.77 -3.65
N THR A 89 -10.96 -0.64 -2.44
CA THR A 89 -11.31 -1.57 -1.34
C THR A 89 -12.82 -1.49 -1.08
N PHE A 90 -13.31 -0.26 -0.93
CA PHE A 90 -14.72 0.14 -0.85
C PHE A 90 -14.85 1.65 -1.08
N ARG A 91 -16.03 2.13 -1.46
CA ARG A 91 -16.41 3.53 -1.44
C ARG A 91 -17.13 3.83 -0.13
N LEU A 92 -16.72 4.89 0.56
CA LEU A 92 -17.48 5.46 1.67
C LEU A 92 -18.25 6.67 1.16
N GLU A 93 -19.56 6.65 1.32
CA GLU A 93 -20.43 7.80 1.12
C GLU A 93 -20.89 8.32 2.49
N ILE A 94 -20.84 9.64 2.65
CA ILE A 94 -21.26 10.34 3.86
C ILE A 94 -22.40 11.27 3.48
N SER A 95 -23.63 10.87 3.81
CA SER A 95 -24.84 11.60 3.43
C SER A 95 -25.64 12.01 4.66
N LYS A 96 -26.21 13.21 4.66
CA LYS A 96 -27.16 13.64 5.69
C LYS A 96 -28.55 13.15 5.29
N ARG A 97 -29.21 12.35 6.13
CA ARG A 97 -30.55 11.81 5.86
C ARG A 97 -31.64 12.64 6.51
N GLU A 98 -32.90 12.30 6.23
CA GLU A 98 -34.10 12.99 6.75
C GLU A 98 -34.19 12.98 8.28
N ASP A 99 -33.55 12.02 8.94
CA ASP A 99 -33.41 11.95 10.40
C ASP A 99 -32.46 13.02 10.98
N GLY A 100 -31.90 13.89 10.12
CA GLY A 100 -30.97 14.94 10.47
C GLY A 100 -29.54 14.45 10.75
N LYS A 101 -29.29 13.13 10.71
CA LYS A 101 -27.98 12.54 11.00
C LYS A 101 -27.19 12.33 9.72
N HIS A 102 -25.86 12.36 9.87
CA HIS A 102 -24.96 11.87 8.82
C HIS A 102 -24.87 10.34 8.89
N TRP A 103 -24.88 9.68 7.75
CA TRP A 103 -24.78 8.24 7.61
C TRP A 103 -23.54 7.85 6.83
N LEU A 104 -22.87 6.80 7.31
CA LEU A 104 -21.74 6.15 6.67
C LEU A 104 -22.26 4.96 5.86
N GLU A 105 -22.03 4.97 4.56
CA GLU A 105 -22.37 3.87 3.66
C GLU A 105 -21.11 3.35 2.98
N LEU A 106 -20.74 2.10 3.27
CA LEU A 106 -19.52 1.48 2.76
C LEU A 106 -19.93 0.45 1.70
N THR A 107 -19.61 0.73 0.43
CA THR A 107 -20.02 -0.11 -0.70
C THR A 107 -18.82 -0.59 -1.51
N ARG A 108 -18.89 -1.80 -2.07
CA ARG A 108 -17.94 -2.33 -3.04
C ARG A 108 -18.74 -2.91 -4.19
N GLU A 109 -18.40 -2.54 -5.43
CA GLU A 109 -19.08 -3.05 -6.64
C GLU A 109 -20.62 -2.86 -6.60
N GLY A 110 -21.07 -1.74 -6.02
CA GLY A 110 -22.49 -1.39 -5.89
C GLY A 110 -23.25 -2.16 -4.81
N LYS A 111 -22.58 -3.01 -4.02
CA LYS A 111 -23.17 -3.75 -2.90
C LYS A 111 -22.66 -3.22 -1.57
N GLN A 112 -23.44 -3.41 -0.51
CA GLN A 112 -23.00 -3.14 0.85
C GLN A 112 -21.79 -4.01 1.19
N PHE A 113 -20.69 -3.37 1.56
CA PHE A 113 -19.44 -4.04 1.95
C PHE A 113 -19.34 -4.19 3.47
N LEU A 114 -19.70 -3.13 4.21
CA LEU A 114 -19.78 -3.14 5.67
C LEU A 114 -21.12 -2.54 6.12
N PRO A 115 -21.62 -2.89 7.33
CA PRO A 115 -22.86 -2.34 7.85
C PRO A 115 -22.85 -0.81 7.87
N SER A 116 -23.94 -0.22 7.37
CA SER A 116 -24.12 1.23 7.40
C SER A 116 -24.28 1.72 8.82
N ARG A 117 -23.77 2.92 9.12
CA ARG A 117 -23.73 3.45 10.48
C ARG A 117 -24.13 4.92 10.52
N ALA A 118 -25.11 5.26 11.36
CA ALA A 118 -25.41 6.65 11.66
C ALA A 118 -24.30 7.25 12.56
N ILE A 119 -23.87 8.47 12.27
CA ILE A 119 -22.96 9.23 13.12
C ILE A 119 -23.79 9.94 14.18
N SER A 120 -23.85 9.37 15.39
CA SER A 120 -24.55 9.96 16.54
C SER A 120 -23.58 10.45 17.62
N THR A 121 -22.32 10.00 17.59
CA THR A 121 -21.28 10.30 18.58
C THR A 121 -19.92 10.51 17.89
N ALA A 122 -18.99 11.15 18.60
CA ALA A 122 -17.60 11.25 18.16
C ALA A 122 -16.96 9.88 17.85
N GLN A 123 -17.37 8.83 18.58
CA GLN A 123 -16.88 7.46 18.35
C GLN A 123 -17.35 6.87 17.01
N ASP A 124 -18.53 7.26 16.52
CA ASP A 124 -19.00 6.84 15.20
C ASP A 124 -18.16 7.47 14.08
N ALA A 125 -17.84 8.76 14.22
CA ALA A 125 -16.95 9.48 13.30
C ALA A 125 -15.52 8.92 13.33
N ASP A 126 -15.01 8.58 14.52
CA ASP A 126 -13.70 7.93 14.70
C ASP A 126 -13.66 6.54 14.07
N TRP A 127 -14.74 5.76 14.21
CA TRP A 127 -14.84 4.47 13.53
C TRP A 127 -14.78 4.64 12.01
N GLY A 128 -15.55 5.57 11.44
CA GLY A 128 -15.52 5.87 10.00
C GLY A 128 -14.13 6.29 9.53
N SER A 129 -13.46 7.13 10.33
CA SER A 129 -12.10 7.62 10.02
C SER A 129 -11.09 6.49 10.00
N VAL A 130 -11.12 5.59 11.00
CA VAL A 130 -10.24 4.41 11.04
C VAL A 130 -10.48 3.49 9.85
N MET A 131 -11.74 3.21 9.50
CA MET A 131 -12.04 2.35 8.32
C MET A 131 -11.53 2.99 7.03
N GLN A 132 -11.70 4.30 6.89
CA GLN A 132 -11.26 5.03 5.71
C GLN A 132 -9.72 5.11 5.62
N LEU A 133 -9.01 5.26 6.73
CA LEU A 133 -7.55 5.19 6.80
C LEU A 133 -7.03 3.77 6.53
N ALA A 134 -7.72 2.74 7.03
CA ALA A 134 -7.39 1.34 6.75
C ALA A 134 -7.48 1.05 5.24
N SER A 135 -8.55 1.53 4.59
CA SER A 135 -8.71 1.47 3.14
C SER A 135 -7.56 2.14 2.38
N ILE A 136 -7.20 3.37 2.76
CA ILE A 136 -6.07 4.11 2.17
C ILE A 136 -4.77 3.30 2.29
N LEU A 137 -4.53 2.70 3.45
CA LEU A 137 -3.34 1.90 3.70
C LEU A 137 -3.30 0.62 2.84
N VAL A 138 -4.43 -0.09 2.72
CA VAL A 138 -4.54 -1.29 1.87
C VAL A 138 -4.30 -0.93 0.40
N GLU A 139 -4.91 0.15 -0.10
CA GLU A 139 -4.71 0.59 -1.50
C GLU A 139 -3.27 1.06 -1.76
N ALA A 140 -2.62 1.71 -0.79
CA ALA A 140 -1.20 2.06 -0.90
C ALA A 140 -0.30 0.81 -1.03
N ILE A 141 -0.65 -0.30 -0.38
CA ILE A 141 0.10 -1.56 -0.50
C ILE A 141 -0.20 -2.26 -1.83
N LEU A 142 -1.47 -2.27 -2.27
CA LEU A 142 -1.85 -2.75 -3.60
C LEU A 142 -1.13 -1.98 -4.72
N LEU A 143 -0.93 -0.67 -4.52
CA LEU A 143 -0.13 0.15 -5.42
C LEU A 143 1.33 -0.31 -5.47
N VAL A 144 1.97 -0.62 -4.33
CA VAL A 144 3.34 -1.16 -4.34
C VAL A 144 3.39 -2.51 -5.06
N MET A 145 2.43 -3.40 -4.83
CA MET A 145 2.34 -4.67 -5.54
C MET A 145 2.22 -4.44 -7.05
N SER A 146 1.35 -3.51 -7.44
CA SER A 146 1.17 -3.05 -8.81
C SER A 146 2.42 -2.37 -9.38
N ALA A 147 3.28 -1.79 -8.55
CA ALA A 147 4.56 -1.14 -8.88
C ALA A 147 5.79 -2.07 -8.85
N ASP A 148 5.65 -3.28 -8.30
CA ASP A 148 6.64 -4.36 -8.43
C ASP A 148 6.38 -5.35 -9.58
N GLY A 149 5.15 -5.81 -9.78
CA GLY A 149 4.92 -6.89 -10.77
C GLY A 149 3.53 -7.44 -10.77
N ILE A 150 2.81 -7.16 -9.70
CA ILE A 150 2.00 -8.17 -9.07
C ILE A 150 0.56 -7.72 -9.18
N SER A 151 -0.17 -8.41 -10.05
CA SER A 151 -1.61 -8.29 -10.11
C SER A 151 -2.21 -9.24 -9.09
N VAL A 152 -2.85 -8.69 -8.07
CA VAL A 152 -3.71 -9.46 -7.16
C VAL A 152 -5.16 -9.10 -7.42
N SER A 153 -6.03 -10.09 -7.29
CA SER A 153 -7.48 -9.93 -7.43
C SER A 153 -8.15 -10.53 -6.19
N PRO A 154 -8.01 -9.87 -5.03
CA PRO A 154 -8.55 -10.39 -3.79
C PRO A 154 -10.07 -10.52 -3.88
N SER A 155 -10.58 -11.63 -3.37
CA SER A 155 -12.00 -11.86 -3.13
C SER A 155 -12.59 -10.79 -2.19
N GLU A 156 -13.92 -10.79 -2.06
CA GLU A 156 -14.60 -9.91 -1.10
C GLU A 156 -14.12 -10.13 0.32
N SER A 157 -14.03 -11.40 0.74
CA SER A 157 -13.57 -11.80 2.07
C SER A 157 -12.10 -11.43 2.33
N GLU A 158 -11.22 -11.59 1.35
CA GLU A 158 -9.80 -11.21 1.50
C GLU A 158 -9.62 -9.71 1.65
N MET A 159 -10.39 -8.92 0.88
CA MET A 159 -10.37 -7.47 1.00
C MET A 159 -10.94 -7.01 2.35
N GLU A 160 -12.04 -7.61 2.79
CA GLU A 160 -12.65 -7.31 4.09
C GLU A 160 -11.67 -7.63 5.22
N GLN A 161 -11.02 -8.80 5.17
CA GLN A 161 -10.00 -9.19 6.13
C GLN A 161 -8.84 -8.19 6.15
N ALA A 162 -8.27 -7.83 4.99
CA ALA A 162 -7.17 -6.88 4.91
C ALA A 162 -7.54 -5.49 5.49
N VAL A 163 -8.74 -4.99 5.20
CA VAL A 163 -9.24 -3.72 5.75
C VAL A 163 -9.45 -3.83 7.27
N ASN A 164 -10.02 -4.92 7.77
CA ASN A 164 -10.28 -5.10 9.19
C ASN A 164 -8.98 -5.24 9.99
N GLU A 165 -7.99 -5.98 9.49
CA GLU A 165 -6.67 -6.11 10.11
C GLU A 165 -5.91 -4.78 10.11
N ALA A 166 -5.97 -4.03 9.01
CA ALA A 166 -5.41 -2.68 8.94
C ALA A 166 -6.09 -1.76 9.98
N ALA A 167 -7.42 -1.79 10.09
CA ALA A 167 -8.16 -1.01 11.07
C ALA A 167 -7.81 -1.38 12.52
N GLN A 168 -7.63 -2.66 12.82
CA GLN A 168 -7.18 -3.13 14.13
C GLN A 168 -5.77 -2.64 14.45
N ALA A 169 -4.85 -2.74 13.50
CA ALA A 169 -3.48 -2.27 13.68
C ALA A 169 -3.39 -0.75 13.90
N ILE A 170 -4.21 0.03 13.20
CA ILE A 170 -4.30 1.49 13.40
C ILE A 170 -4.75 1.80 14.83
N ARG A 171 -5.78 1.11 15.34
CA ARG A 171 -6.27 1.30 16.72
C ARG A 171 -5.25 0.91 17.77
N ALA A 172 -4.45 -0.14 17.50
CA ALA A 172 -3.47 -0.67 18.45
C ALA A 172 -2.13 0.08 18.44
N ASN A 173 -1.84 0.88 17.41
CA ASN A 173 -0.52 1.46 17.19
C ASN A 173 -0.58 2.98 16.97
N SER A 174 -0.31 3.74 18.03
CA SER A 174 -0.29 5.20 18.00
C SER A 174 0.76 5.79 17.04
N LYS A 175 1.86 5.09 16.76
CA LYS A 175 2.85 5.53 15.76
C LYS A 175 2.29 5.39 14.35
N LEU A 176 1.56 4.31 14.07
CA LEU A 176 0.89 4.11 12.78
C LEU A 176 -0.24 5.12 12.59
N GLN A 177 -1.02 5.38 13.65
CA GLN A 177 -2.05 6.43 13.63
C GLN A 177 -1.44 7.79 13.30
N LYS A 178 -0.37 8.18 14.00
CA LYS A 178 0.34 9.44 13.72
C LYS A 178 0.87 9.48 12.29
N ALA A 179 1.45 8.39 11.78
CA ALA A 179 1.95 8.31 10.42
C ALA A 179 0.85 8.53 9.36
N LEU A 180 -0.37 8.06 9.63
CA LEU A 180 -1.53 8.27 8.78
C LEU A 180 -2.04 9.72 8.85
N ASP A 181 -2.04 10.33 10.03
CA ASP A 181 -2.39 11.75 10.20
C ASP A 181 -1.38 12.67 9.49
N ASP A 182 -0.08 12.37 9.63
CA ASP A 182 1.01 13.06 8.93
C ASP A 182 0.87 12.88 7.41
N PHE A 183 0.47 11.69 6.94
CA PHE A 183 0.17 11.43 5.54
C PHE A 183 -1.00 12.29 5.02
N VAL A 184 -2.14 12.32 5.71
CA VAL A 184 -3.31 13.12 5.30
C VAL A 184 -2.94 14.61 5.23
N THR A 185 -2.19 15.10 6.22
CA THR A 185 -1.69 16.48 6.26
C THR A 185 -0.78 16.77 5.07
N ALA A 186 0.21 15.92 4.81
CA ALA A 186 1.13 16.07 3.68
C ALA A 186 0.40 15.98 2.32
N TRP A 187 -0.60 15.12 2.21
CA TRP A 187 -1.41 14.98 1.00
C TRP A 187 -2.23 16.23 0.71
N ASN A 188 -2.91 16.77 1.72
CA ASN A 188 -3.73 17.97 1.60
C ASN A 188 -2.89 19.21 1.28
N SER A 189 -1.65 19.26 1.80
CA SER A 189 -0.69 20.35 1.55
C SER A 189 0.05 20.22 0.22
N SER A 190 -0.14 19.12 -0.52
CA SER A 190 0.60 18.81 -1.74
C SER A 190 -0.04 19.43 -2.98
N GLU A 191 0.70 20.32 -3.64
CA GLU A 191 0.28 21.02 -4.87
C GLU A 191 0.67 20.29 -6.16
N SER A 192 1.56 19.29 -6.07
CA SER A 192 2.09 18.57 -7.24
C SER A 192 1.92 17.06 -7.13
N ALA A 193 1.92 16.38 -8.28
CA ALA A 193 1.94 14.92 -8.33
C ALA A 193 3.13 14.33 -7.57
N TYR A 194 4.29 14.97 -7.69
CA TYR A 194 5.51 14.53 -7.02
C TYR A 194 5.42 14.65 -5.49
N SER A 195 4.86 15.74 -4.96
CA SER A 195 4.66 15.91 -3.52
C SER A 195 3.62 14.93 -2.95
N LYS A 196 2.55 14.63 -3.70
CA LYS A 196 1.60 13.55 -3.35
C LYS A 196 2.27 12.17 -3.39
N GLY A 197 3.13 11.91 -4.38
CA GLY A 197 3.95 10.71 -4.47
C GLY A 197 4.88 10.55 -3.26
N LYS A 198 5.51 11.63 -2.80
CA LYS A 198 6.29 11.64 -1.56
C LYS A 198 5.45 11.30 -0.33
N ALA A 199 4.25 11.87 -0.20
CA ALA A 199 3.37 11.56 0.92
C ALA A 199 3.05 10.05 0.98
N LEU A 200 2.69 9.45 -0.16
CA LEU A 200 2.45 8.01 -0.26
C LEU A 200 3.69 7.16 0.04
N PHE A 201 4.86 7.56 -0.46
CA PHE A 201 6.13 6.89 -0.14
C PHE A 201 6.39 6.86 1.37
N TYR A 202 6.19 7.99 2.06
CA TYR A 202 6.37 8.03 3.52
C TYR A 202 5.32 7.20 4.26
N LEU A 203 4.06 7.15 3.78
CA LEU A 203 3.07 6.23 4.31
C LEU A 203 3.56 4.78 4.21
N ILE A 204 4.01 4.35 3.02
CA ILE A 204 4.54 3.00 2.77
C ILE A 204 5.73 2.69 3.69
N LYS A 205 6.67 3.63 3.83
CA LYS A 205 7.82 3.52 4.74
C LYS A 205 7.37 3.27 6.19
N ASN A 206 6.40 4.04 6.67
CA ASN A 206 5.90 3.93 8.03
C ASN A 206 5.15 2.61 8.25
N SER A 207 4.39 2.16 7.25
CA SER A 207 3.67 0.87 7.27
C SER A 207 4.62 -0.32 7.28
N TYR A 208 5.70 -0.28 6.49
CA TYR A 208 6.76 -1.27 6.53
C TYR A 208 7.41 -1.34 7.93
N SER A 209 7.78 -0.18 8.48
CA SER A 209 8.39 -0.07 9.82
C SER A 209 7.46 -0.58 10.94
N ALA A 210 6.15 -0.43 10.77
CA ALA A 210 5.14 -0.94 11.70
C ALA A 210 4.87 -2.44 11.56
N GLY A 211 5.38 -3.10 10.51
CA GLY A 211 5.14 -4.51 10.21
C GLY A 211 3.74 -4.84 9.68
N ILE A 212 2.84 -3.87 9.57
CA ILE A 212 1.44 -4.08 9.15
C ILE A 212 1.33 -4.49 7.67
N MET A 213 2.31 -4.12 6.86
CA MET A 213 2.32 -4.46 5.45
C MET A 213 2.30 -5.97 5.21
N TRP A 214 3.05 -6.74 6.00
CA TRP A 214 3.08 -8.20 5.89
C TRP A 214 1.73 -8.83 6.18
N THR A 215 1.04 -8.35 7.22
CA THR A 215 -0.31 -8.77 7.57
C THR A 215 -1.28 -8.49 6.42
N ILE A 216 -1.23 -7.29 5.84
CA ILE A 216 -2.10 -6.92 4.72
C ILE A 216 -1.81 -7.78 3.47
N ILE A 217 -0.54 -7.97 3.09
CA ILE A 217 -0.17 -8.82 1.94
C ILE A 217 -0.65 -10.25 2.16
N LYS A 218 -0.45 -10.81 3.37
CA LYS A 218 -0.90 -12.16 3.70
C LYS A 218 -2.41 -12.31 3.52
N SER A 219 -3.19 -11.32 3.95
CA SER A 219 -4.65 -11.35 3.84
C SER A 219 -5.15 -11.16 2.42
N LEU A 220 -4.52 -10.27 1.66
CA LEU A 220 -4.83 -10.08 0.23
C LEU A 220 -4.47 -11.31 -0.63
N CYS A 221 -3.54 -12.14 -0.17
CA CYS A 221 -3.05 -13.32 -0.87
C CYS A 221 -3.44 -14.64 -0.18
N SER A 222 -4.44 -14.64 0.71
CA SER A 222 -4.72 -15.80 1.58
C SER A 222 -5.17 -17.06 0.81
N SER A 223 -5.75 -16.88 -0.37
CA SER A 223 -6.13 -17.96 -1.30
C SER A 223 -4.97 -18.56 -2.08
N MET A 224 -3.81 -17.89 -2.13
CA MET A 224 -2.63 -18.41 -2.81
C MET A 224 -2.00 -19.58 -2.05
N ALA A 225 -1.25 -20.44 -2.76
CA ALA A 225 -0.46 -21.44 -2.08
C ALA A 225 0.56 -20.77 -1.16
N TRP A 226 0.90 -21.42 -0.04
CA TRP A 226 1.75 -20.80 0.98
C TRP A 226 3.10 -20.30 0.43
N TYR A 227 3.64 -20.95 -0.60
CA TYR A 227 4.91 -20.55 -1.22
C TYR A 227 4.75 -19.36 -2.18
N GLU A 228 3.58 -19.17 -2.79
CA GLU A 228 3.31 -18.11 -3.77
C GLU A 228 3.12 -16.76 -3.08
N TRP A 229 2.40 -16.74 -1.96
CA TRP A 229 2.28 -15.52 -1.18
C TRP A 229 3.61 -15.13 -0.50
N LEU A 230 4.47 -16.11 -0.13
CA LEU A 230 5.83 -15.81 0.33
C LEU A 230 6.70 -15.23 -0.80
N GLU A 231 6.63 -15.79 -2.01
CA GLU A 231 7.34 -15.24 -3.18
C GLU A 231 6.88 -13.79 -3.46
N THR A 232 5.58 -13.55 -3.41
CA THR A 232 4.97 -12.21 -3.54
C THR A 232 5.48 -11.24 -2.47
N SER A 233 5.44 -11.66 -1.20
CA SER A 233 5.88 -10.84 -0.08
C SER A 233 7.38 -10.54 -0.13
N ALA A 234 8.18 -11.49 -0.61
CA ALA A 234 9.61 -11.34 -0.79
C ALA A 234 9.95 -10.30 -1.88
N LYS A 235 9.24 -10.31 -3.01
CA LYS A 235 9.44 -9.29 -4.07
C LYS A 235 9.05 -7.90 -3.56
N VAL A 236 7.86 -7.74 -2.97
CA VAL A 236 7.40 -6.46 -2.39
C VAL A 236 8.38 -5.94 -1.35
N THR A 237 8.86 -6.80 -0.45
CA THR A 237 9.83 -6.43 0.58
C THR A 237 11.17 -6.03 -0.02
N ALA A 238 11.66 -6.75 -1.04
CA ALA A 238 12.90 -6.41 -1.73
C ALA A 238 12.81 -5.03 -2.41
N MET A 239 11.69 -4.76 -3.10
CA MET A 239 11.42 -3.44 -3.69
C MET A 239 11.46 -2.36 -2.61
N ILE A 240 10.72 -2.55 -1.50
CA ILE A 240 10.62 -1.58 -0.41
C ILE A 240 11.97 -1.28 0.22
N VAL A 241 12.72 -2.30 0.60
CA VAL A 241 14.05 -2.11 1.21
C VAL A 241 14.95 -1.30 0.28
N LEU A 242 14.87 -1.55 -1.02
CA LEU A 242 15.68 -0.81 -1.97
C LEU A 242 15.20 0.63 -2.19
N VAL A 243 13.88 0.87 -2.32
CA VAL A 243 13.38 2.25 -2.46
C VAL A 243 13.63 3.06 -1.19
N LEU A 244 13.62 2.44 0.00
CA LEU A 244 14.03 3.10 1.24
C LEU A 244 15.52 3.47 1.24
N ALA A 245 16.38 2.61 0.71
CA ALA A 245 17.81 2.88 0.59
C ALA A 245 18.17 3.95 -0.46
N THR A 246 17.20 4.33 -1.29
CA THR A 246 17.38 5.24 -2.43
C THR A 246 16.42 6.44 -2.40
N ASP A 247 15.93 6.79 -1.21
CA ASP A 247 15.04 7.93 -0.95
C ASP A 247 13.74 7.93 -1.78
N GLY A 248 13.29 6.74 -2.19
CA GLY A 248 12.01 6.53 -2.85
C GLY A 248 11.98 6.94 -4.31
N VAL A 249 13.11 7.25 -4.95
CA VAL A 249 13.18 7.87 -6.29
C VAL A 249 12.24 7.20 -7.31
N VAL A 250 12.36 5.89 -7.50
CA VAL A 250 11.53 5.16 -8.49
C VAL A 250 10.07 5.10 -8.07
N LEU A 251 9.78 4.72 -6.83
CA LEU A 251 8.39 4.57 -6.37
C LEU A 251 7.64 5.91 -6.36
N ILE A 252 8.29 7.01 -5.94
CA ILE A 252 7.70 8.35 -6.01
C ILE A 252 7.37 8.72 -7.45
N ALA A 253 8.25 8.40 -8.41
CA ALA A 253 8.03 8.67 -9.82
C ALA A 253 6.86 7.84 -10.39
N GLU A 254 6.78 6.55 -10.06
CA GLU A 254 5.68 5.67 -10.45
C GLU A 254 4.34 6.16 -9.89
N ILE A 255 4.30 6.55 -8.62
CA ILE A 255 3.10 7.11 -7.99
C ILE A 255 2.73 8.44 -8.65
N ALA A 256 3.69 9.33 -8.89
CA ALA A 256 3.44 10.64 -9.49
C ALA A 256 2.81 10.55 -10.88
N LEU A 257 3.03 9.45 -11.62
CA LEU A 257 2.38 9.23 -12.92
C LEU A 257 0.87 9.04 -12.83
N ILE A 258 0.36 8.56 -11.70
CA ILE A 258 -1.02 8.09 -11.57
C ILE A 258 -1.85 8.91 -10.59
N VAL A 259 -1.18 9.56 -9.63
CA VAL A 259 -1.83 10.09 -8.43
C VAL A 259 -2.83 11.21 -8.71
N LEU A 260 -2.65 11.96 -9.80
CA LEU A 260 -3.57 13.02 -10.19
C LEU A 260 -4.88 12.48 -10.80
N ASN A 261 -4.86 11.26 -11.35
CA ASN A 261 -6.02 10.60 -11.94
C ASN A 261 -6.72 9.66 -10.95
N ALA A 262 -6.15 9.45 -9.76
CA ALA A 262 -6.67 8.58 -8.72
C ALA A 262 -7.86 9.22 -7.95
N VAL A 263 -8.95 9.53 -8.65
CA VAL A 263 -10.11 10.27 -8.12
C VAL A 263 -10.74 9.56 -6.93
N ASP A 264 -10.94 8.24 -7.02
CA ASP A 264 -11.54 7.48 -5.92
C ASP A 264 -10.62 7.45 -4.68
N PHE A 265 -9.30 7.31 -4.88
CA PHE A 265 -8.33 7.41 -3.79
C PHE A 265 -8.33 8.82 -3.14
N ALA A 266 -8.37 9.88 -3.95
CA ALA A 266 -8.45 11.26 -3.45
C ALA A 266 -9.75 11.50 -2.65
N ARG A 267 -10.87 10.92 -3.07
CA ARG A 267 -12.15 11.01 -2.34
C ARG A 267 -12.06 10.40 -0.95
N LYS A 268 -11.31 9.31 -0.77
CA LYS A 268 -11.11 8.69 0.55
C LYS A 268 -10.46 9.66 1.54
N ILE A 269 -9.53 10.47 1.06
CA ILE A 269 -8.86 11.49 1.88
C ILE A 269 -9.81 12.66 2.16
N ALA A 270 -10.63 13.06 1.19
CA ALA A 270 -11.68 14.04 1.41
C ALA A 270 -12.71 13.57 2.47
N ASN A 271 -13.06 12.28 2.48
CA ASN A 271 -13.93 11.70 3.50
C ASN A 271 -13.31 11.80 4.91
N ILE A 272 -12.00 11.63 5.07
CA ILE A 272 -11.32 11.86 6.36
C ILE A 272 -11.53 13.30 6.84
N ASN A 273 -11.34 14.27 5.94
CA ASN A 273 -11.55 15.68 6.28
C ASN A 273 -13.03 15.94 6.66
N GLN A 274 -13.98 15.40 5.90
CA GLN A 274 -15.41 15.54 6.19
C GLN A 274 -15.80 14.93 7.54
N LEU A 275 -15.28 13.74 7.87
CA LEU A 275 -15.50 13.09 9.17
C LEU A 275 -14.93 13.92 10.33
N SER A 276 -13.78 14.56 10.13
CA SER A 276 -13.19 15.47 11.10
C SER A 276 -14.09 16.68 11.36
N GLU A 277 -14.65 17.28 10.32
CA GLU A 277 -15.58 18.41 10.45
C GLU A 277 -16.89 18.00 11.13
N ILE A 278 -17.48 16.87 10.75
CA ILE A 278 -18.68 16.33 11.41
C ILE A 278 -18.40 16.11 12.89
N LYS A 279 -17.26 15.50 13.24
CA LYS A 279 -16.86 15.23 14.63
C LYS A 279 -16.80 16.51 15.48
N LYS A 280 -16.37 17.64 14.93
CA LYS A 280 -16.33 18.93 15.65
C LYS A 280 -17.71 19.48 15.99
N THR A 281 -18.76 19.00 15.32
CA THR A 281 -20.15 19.47 15.49
C THR A 281 -21.01 18.55 16.38
N LEU A 282 -20.44 17.45 16.88
CA LEU A 282 -21.07 16.49 17.79
C LEU A 282 -20.72 16.80 19.25
#